data_AF-A0A6C0JSK3-F1
#
_entry.id   AF-A0A6C0JSK3-F1
#
_cell.length_a   1.000
_cell.length_b   1.000
_cell.length_c   1.000
_cell.angle_alpha   90.00
_cell.angle_beta   90.00
_cell.angle_gamma   90.00
#
_symmetry.space_group_name_H-M   'P 1'
#
loop_
_entity.id
_entity.type
_entity.pdbx_description
1 polymer ?
#
loop_
_entity_poly.entity_id
_entity_poly.type
_entity_poly.pdbx_seq_one_letter_code
_entity_poly.pdbx_strand_id
1 'polypeptide(L)'
;MLIKTKEFVKKLNSRLYQYSFNRKMPLSLKGSFHYTHFISDIDFTAYVYFNEKFIEILIHKLERLKDFKFMYLNAGIDIDFKLPWVIYPEWGCDFDLLKVRKWLADFKVKKVIPRDSYIEIEKILTKRKLLMGDLIDVQEILDRYNTVKWFLPDIKKGVKTIKGTTYVLLDELKKEVGPVLNSIYIDGKDIVSVDIGLVDKRYRHPIWFRMYKYYTENWYKILKSYKKLISKDYESEYKQVISTLEYDNALVAQASLLNSLMKYNVVDQQHINYVAQDLQKRLEKEGIKAKNLKDVVSILQKKLDEKSKPYVNYFLDKLSAHGKIKTYQRLRLTEVAKIPTSTKKLKKRRKAGIECPFFESNIDQHISNISTRLLWDQEKLRKCLEKEKPNDKEFSQFVKETFNNSPVSRLFLHSSKSKNSIYVRGALTNADNKVLERLGERKNGYYQCDVKYIKRLQIYLVTGY
;
A
#
# COMPACT_ATOMS: atom_id res chain seq x y z
N MET A 1 -10.75 -17.21 23.19
CA MET A 1 -10.74 -17.34 21.74
C MET A 1 -12.17 -17.58 21.33
N LEU A 2 -12.65 -16.74 20.43
CA LEU A 2 -14.03 -16.71 20.03
C LEU A 2 -14.29 -17.73 18.93
N ILE A 3 -15.36 -18.50 19.11
CA ILE A 3 -15.85 -19.44 18.10
C ILE A 3 -17.02 -18.77 17.40
N LYS A 4 -17.00 -18.80 16.06
CA LYS A 4 -18.07 -18.26 15.24
C LYS A 4 -19.30 -19.15 15.33
N THR A 5 -20.28 -18.76 16.14
CA THR A 5 -21.58 -19.43 16.23
C THR A 5 -22.64 -18.71 15.39
N LYS A 6 -23.71 -19.44 15.00
CA LYS A 6 -24.85 -18.83 14.30
C LYS A 6 -25.51 -17.73 15.14
N GLU A 7 -25.58 -17.92 16.45
CA GLU A 7 -26.15 -16.94 17.38
C GLU A 7 -25.31 -15.66 17.45
N PHE A 8 -23.98 -15.78 17.59
CA PHE A 8 -23.06 -14.64 17.58
C PHE A 8 -23.21 -13.83 16.29
N VAL A 9 -23.22 -14.51 15.13
CA VAL A 9 -23.38 -13.86 13.83
C VAL A 9 -24.74 -13.14 13.72
N LYS A 10 -25.83 -13.77 14.21
CA LYS A 10 -27.17 -13.16 14.23
C LYS A 10 -27.20 -11.90 15.08
N LYS A 11 -26.63 -11.96 16.30
CA LYS A 11 -26.54 -10.81 17.20
C LYS A 11 -25.71 -9.70 16.58
N LEU A 12 -24.49 -9.99 16.11
CA LEU A 12 -23.63 -9.02 15.42
C LEU A 12 -24.37 -8.32 14.28
N ASN A 13 -24.97 -9.09 13.36
CA ASN A 13 -25.69 -8.54 12.20
C ASN A 13 -26.84 -7.62 12.62
N SER A 14 -27.57 -7.98 13.69
CA SER A 14 -28.64 -7.14 14.25
C SER A 14 -28.13 -5.82 14.86
N ARG A 15 -26.84 -5.71 15.18
CA ARG A 15 -26.21 -4.51 15.74
C ARG A 15 -25.46 -3.64 14.72
N LEU A 16 -25.17 -4.15 13.51
CA LEU A 16 -24.39 -3.44 12.49
C LEU A 16 -25.02 -2.11 12.01
N TYR A 17 -26.32 -1.90 12.23
CA TYR A 17 -26.97 -0.61 11.95
C TYR A 17 -26.33 0.58 12.70
N GLN A 18 -25.63 0.31 13.81
CA GLN A 18 -24.86 1.30 14.57
C GLN A 18 -23.73 1.92 13.74
N TYR A 19 -23.22 1.23 12.71
CA TYR A 19 -22.22 1.74 11.77
C TYR A 19 -22.74 1.92 10.34
N SER A 20 -24.05 1.81 10.13
CA SER A 20 -24.63 2.12 8.82
C SER A 20 -24.63 3.64 8.59
N PHE A 21 -23.58 4.13 7.94
CA PHE A 21 -23.40 5.54 7.54
C PHE A 21 -24.23 5.91 6.31
N ASN A 22 -24.66 4.91 5.53
CA ASN A 22 -25.45 5.10 4.32
C ASN A 22 -26.52 4.02 4.22
N ARG A 23 -27.79 4.42 4.34
CA ARG A 23 -28.92 3.49 4.24
C ARG A 23 -29.03 2.79 2.87
N LYS A 24 -28.54 3.42 1.78
CA LYS A 24 -28.61 2.88 0.42
C LYS A 24 -27.49 1.90 0.07
N MET A 25 -26.36 1.93 0.79
CA MET A 25 -25.28 0.95 0.61
C MET A 25 -24.85 0.45 1.99
N PRO A 26 -25.28 -0.76 2.39
CA PRO A 26 -24.95 -1.31 3.69
C PRO A 26 -23.45 -1.59 3.82
N LEU A 27 -23.00 -1.79 5.06
CA LEU A 27 -21.67 -2.28 5.37
C LEU A 27 -21.41 -3.60 4.62
N SER A 28 -20.26 -3.70 3.96
CA SER A 28 -19.83 -4.93 3.30
C SER A 28 -18.84 -5.66 4.19
N LEU A 29 -19.23 -6.83 4.71
CA LEU A 29 -18.34 -7.72 5.45
C LEU A 29 -17.18 -8.19 4.55
N LYS A 30 -15.96 -8.13 5.06
CA LYS A 30 -14.71 -8.56 4.39
C LYS A 30 -13.97 -9.59 5.24
N GLY A 31 -12.78 -9.97 4.78
CA GLY A 31 -11.82 -10.71 5.60
C GLY A 31 -12.16 -12.17 5.84
N SER A 32 -11.53 -12.71 6.90
CA SER A 32 -11.58 -14.11 7.32
C SER A 32 -12.95 -14.51 7.86
N PHE A 33 -13.66 -13.56 8.48
CA PHE A 33 -14.91 -13.81 9.20
C PHE A 33 -15.97 -14.54 8.36
N HIS A 34 -15.94 -14.46 7.02
CA HIS A 34 -16.82 -15.23 6.14
C HIS A 34 -16.73 -16.74 6.33
N TYR A 35 -15.52 -17.28 6.50
CA TYR A 35 -15.25 -18.71 6.36
C TYR A 35 -14.52 -19.34 7.55
N THR A 36 -13.96 -18.55 8.48
CA THR A 36 -13.23 -19.10 9.62
C THR A 36 -14.16 -19.58 10.74
N HIS A 37 -13.72 -20.62 11.45
CA HIS A 37 -14.39 -21.14 12.66
C HIS A 37 -14.00 -20.33 13.89
N PHE A 38 -12.72 -19.98 14.00
CA PHE A 38 -12.21 -19.10 15.04
C PHE A 38 -12.19 -17.66 14.55
N ILE A 39 -12.68 -16.74 15.37
CA ILE A 39 -12.75 -15.32 15.04
C ILE A 39 -11.44 -14.66 15.48
N SER A 40 -10.67 -14.14 14.52
CA SER A 40 -9.53 -13.26 14.78
C SER A 40 -9.97 -11.82 14.98
N ASP A 41 -10.77 -11.34 14.05
CA ASP A 41 -11.18 -9.94 13.86
C ASP A 41 -12.40 -9.92 12.92
N ILE A 42 -13.07 -8.77 12.84
CA ILE A 42 -14.19 -8.56 11.93
C ILE A 42 -13.94 -7.32 11.08
N ASP A 43 -13.75 -7.56 9.78
CA ASP A 43 -13.50 -6.49 8.82
C ASP A 43 -14.79 -6.07 8.11
N PHE A 44 -15.07 -4.77 8.07
CA PHE A 44 -16.13 -4.19 7.24
C PHE A 44 -15.58 -3.12 6.30
N THR A 45 -16.33 -2.85 5.24
CA THR A 45 -16.15 -1.66 4.41
C THR A 45 -17.42 -0.83 4.41
N ALA A 46 -17.29 0.47 4.64
CA ALA A 46 -18.36 1.44 4.50
C ALA A 46 -18.06 2.41 3.35
N TYR A 47 -19.04 2.62 2.48
CA TYR A 47 -18.95 3.57 1.37
C TYR A 47 -19.65 4.88 1.75
N VAL A 48 -18.89 5.96 1.82
CA VAL A 48 -19.32 7.28 2.30
C VAL A 48 -18.87 8.38 1.35
N TYR A 49 -19.39 9.60 1.51
CA TYR A 49 -18.82 10.78 0.85
C TYR A 49 -17.99 11.53 1.88
N PHE A 50 -16.70 11.74 1.64
CA PHE A 50 -15.89 12.54 2.57
C PHE A 50 -16.23 14.03 2.40
N ASN A 51 -17.15 14.49 3.24
CA ASN A 51 -17.62 15.86 3.39
C ASN A 51 -17.98 16.15 4.87
N GLU A 52 -18.32 17.39 5.19
CA GLU A 52 -18.66 17.81 6.56
C GLU A 52 -19.87 17.05 7.13
N LYS A 53 -20.90 16.86 6.32
CA LYS A 53 -22.08 16.05 6.69
C LYS A 53 -21.72 14.63 7.13
N PHE A 54 -20.72 14.01 6.50
CA PHE A 54 -20.23 12.70 6.96
C PHE A 54 -19.57 12.79 8.33
N ILE A 55 -18.80 13.84 8.62
CA ILE A 55 -18.18 14.04 9.94
C ILE A 55 -19.25 14.17 11.02
N GLU A 56 -20.31 14.95 10.77
CA GLU A 56 -21.46 15.07 11.69
C GLU A 56 -22.12 13.70 11.96
N ILE A 57 -22.41 12.94 10.89
CA ILE A 57 -22.98 11.60 11.01
C ILE A 57 -22.03 10.68 11.79
N LEU A 58 -20.73 10.75 11.51
CA LEU A 58 -19.71 9.94 12.18
C LEU A 58 -19.71 10.22 13.68
N ILE A 59 -19.60 11.49 14.09
CA ILE A 59 -19.64 11.91 15.51
C ILE A 59 -20.88 11.37 16.19
N HIS A 60 -22.06 11.63 15.59
CA HIS A 60 -23.33 11.23 16.15
C HIS A 60 -23.47 9.70 16.32
N LYS A 61 -22.93 8.93 15.38
CA LYS A 61 -22.91 7.47 15.47
C LYS A 61 -21.98 7.00 16.58
N LEU A 62 -20.76 7.55 16.63
CA LEU A 62 -19.74 7.17 17.62
C LEU A 62 -20.19 7.42 19.06
N GLU A 63 -20.91 8.51 19.31
CA GLU A 63 -21.45 8.84 20.65
C GLU A 63 -22.57 7.90 21.11
N ARG A 64 -23.26 7.24 20.16
CA ARG A 64 -24.44 6.43 20.43
C ARG A 64 -24.14 4.92 20.40
N LEU A 65 -22.88 4.54 20.30
CA LEU A 65 -22.48 3.14 20.30
C LEU A 65 -22.74 2.52 21.67
N LYS A 66 -23.53 1.44 21.69
CA LYS A 66 -23.82 0.68 22.91
C LYS A 66 -23.02 -0.61 22.95
N ASP A 67 -23.18 -1.42 21.90
CA ASP A 67 -22.56 -2.74 21.76
C ASP A 67 -21.14 -2.68 21.17
N PHE A 68 -20.71 -1.48 20.78
CA PHE A 68 -19.37 -1.23 20.28
C PHE A 68 -18.67 -0.16 21.11
N LYS A 69 -17.37 -0.30 21.29
CA LYS A 69 -16.50 0.71 21.89
C LYS A 69 -15.55 1.25 20.84
N PHE A 70 -15.73 2.51 20.48
CA PHE A 70 -14.84 3.19 19.55
C PHE A 70 -13.47 3.41 20.21
N MET A 71 -12.41 3.04 19.50
CA MET A 71 -11.04 3.26 19.97
C MET A 71 -10.44 4.50 19.33
N TYR A 72 -10.31 4.50 18.00
CA TYR A 72 -9.76 5.59 17.21
C TYR A 72 -10.01 5.36 15.72
N LEU A 73 -9.92 6.44 14.96
CA LEU A 73 -9.90 6.44 13.50
C LEU A 73 -8.46 6.64 13.03
N ASN A 74 -7.94 5.72 12.24
CA ASN A 74 -6.70 5.89 11.50
C ASN A 74 -6.99 6.68 10.21
N ALA A 75 -6.44 7.89 10.08
CA ALA A 75 -6.54 8.68 8.85
C ALA A 75 -5.36 9.63 8.72
N GLY A 76 -4.62 9.55 7.62
CA GLY A 76 -3.44 10.37 7.37
C GLY A 76 -2.12 9.79 7.90
N ILE A 77 -1.02 10.41 7.50
CA ILE A 77 0.36 10.06 7.92
C ILE A 77 0.99 11.27 8.56
N ASP A 78 1.65 11.05 9.69
CA ASP A 78 2.42 12.07 10.38
C ASP A 78 3.62 12.45 9.51
N ILE A 79 3.73 13.73 9.20
CA ILE A 79 4.74 14.28 8.28
C ILE A 79 6.16 13.96 8.74
N ASP A 80 6.40 13.81 10.04
CA ASP A 80 7.71 13.42 10.60
C ASP A 80 8.15 12.03 10.14
N PHE A 81 7.21 11.19 9.73
CA PHE A 81 7.43 9.82 9.26
C PHE A 81 7.38 9.70 7.73
N LYS A 82 7.30 10.83 7.01
CA LYS A 82 7.37 10.83 5.55
C LYS A 82 8.76 10.37 5.12
N LEU A 83 8.80 9.25 4.41
CA LEU A 83 10.02 8.64 3.94
C LEU A 83 10.55 9.36 2.68
N PRO A 84 11.88 9.47 2.51
CA PRO A 84 12.50 10.06 1.32
C PRO A 84 12.57 9.07 0.15
N TRP A 85 11.83 7.96 0.20
CA TRP A 85 11.68 7.01 -0.89
C TRP A 85 10.22 6.60 -1.07
N VAL A 86 9.89 6.18 -2.28
CA VAL A 86 8.58 5.62 -2.63
C VAL A 86 8.79 4.29 -3.35
N ILE A 87 7.97 3.30 -3.00
CA ILE A 87 7.96 1.99 -3.65
C ILE A 87 6.60 1.83 -4.31
N TYR A 88 6.58 1.85 -5.64
CA TYR A 88 5.38 1.66 -6.44
C TYR A 88 5.22 0.17 -6.78
N PRO A 89 4.08 -0.46 -6.44
CA PRO A 89 3.84 -1.88 -6.69
C PRO A 89 3.87 -2.32 -8.16
N GLU A 90 3.78 -1.40 -9.10
CA GLU A 90 3.60 -1.72 -10.53
C GLU A 90 4.65 -1.04 -11.44
N TRP A 91 5.35 0.00 -10.95
CA TRP A 91 6.13 0.91 -11.82
C TRP A 91 7.54 1.25 -11.31
N GLY A 92 7.97 0.70 -10.16
CA GLY A 92 9.34 0.84 -9.66
C GLY A 92 9.44 1.59 -8.34
N CYS A 93 10.50 2.37 -8.14
CA CYS A 93 10.76 3.08 -6.89
C CYS A 93 11.49 4.41 -7.14
N ASP A 94 11.33 5.37 -6.24
CA ASP A 94 12.20 6.54 -6.13
C ASP A 94 13.06 6.36 -4.88
N PHE A 95 14.38 6.30 -5.04
CA PHE A 95 15.31 6.17 -3.92
C PHE A 95 16.58 6.99 -4.09
N ASP A 96 16.89 7.77 -3.06
CA ASP A 96 18.07 8.61 -3.00
C ASP A 96 18.84 8.41 -1.69
N LEU A 97 20.04 7.84 -1.78
CA LEU A 97 20.89 7.57 -0.61
C LEU A 97 21.30 8.83 0.17
N LEU A 98 21.49 9.98 -0.50
CA LEU A 98 21.85 11.23 0.18
C LEU A 98 20.64 11.78 0.96
N LYS A 99 19.45 11.75 0.37
CA LYS A 99 18.21 12.13 1.06
C LYS A 99 17.95 11.19 2.25
N VAL A 100 18.19 9.89 2.10
CA VAL A 100 18.04 8.89 3.18
C VAL A 100 18.99 9.18 4.34
N ARG A 101 20.27 9.49 4.06
CA ARG A 101 21.24 9.84 5.12
C ARG A 101 20.85 11.12 5.85
N LYS A 102 20.44 12.15 5.11
CA LYS A 102 19.95 13.40 5.71
C LYS A 102 18.72 13.14 6.57
N TRP A 103 17.74 12.43 6.02
CA TRP A 103 16.54 12.04 6.74
C TRP A 103 16.85 11.25 8.02
N LEU A 104 17.75 10.27 7.98
CA LEU A 104 18.11 9.47 9.15
C LEU A 104 18.75 10.32 10.26
N ALA A 105 19.63 11.26 9.89
CA ALA A 105 20.23 12.20 10.82
C ALA A 105 19.17 13.12 11.46
N ASP A 106 18.28 13.70 10.65
CA ASP A 106 17.18 14.56 11.13
C ASP A 106 16.23 13.76 12.04
N PHE A 107 15.89 12.53 11.63
CA PHE A 107 14.98 11.63 12.34
C PHE A 107 15.53 11.21 13.70
N LYS A 108 16.86 11.02 13.83
CA LYS A 108 17.55 10.76 15.10
C LYS A 108 17.36 11.91 16.09
N VAL A 109 17.50 13.16 15.62
CA VAL A 109 17.40 14.35 16.46
C VAL A 109 15.98 14.55 16.97
N LYS A 110 14.97 14.28 16.13
CA LYS A 110 13.55 14.45 16.50
C LYS A 110 13.06 13.46 17.57
N LYS A 111 13.77 12.35 17.82
CA LYS A 111 13.44 11.31 18.83
C LYS A 111 11.96 10.89 18.80
N VAL A 112 11.40 10.70 17.60
CA VAL A 112 9.97 10.42 17.42
C VAL A 112 9.56 8.95 17.61
N ILE A 113 10.53 8.05 17.75
CA ILE A 113 10.33 6.61 18.00
C ILE A 113 11.23 6.10 19.14
N PRO A 114 10.93 4.94 19.74
CA PRO A 114 11.81 4.30 20.73
C PRO A 114 13.22 4.04 20.19
N ARG A 115 14.22 4.10 21.09
CA ARG A 115 15.63 3.92 20.76
C ARG A 115 15.92 2.60 20.05
N ASP A 116 15.33 1.50 20.49
CA ASP A 116 15.56 0.18 19.91
C ASP A 116 15.08 0.12 18.45
N SER A 117 13.89 0.66 18.17
CA SER A 117 13.37 0.76 16.80
C SER A 117 14.25 1.64 15.91
N TYR A 118 14.81 2.73 16.46
CA TYR A 118 15.77 3.56 15.72
C TYR A 118 17.07 2.79 15.41
N ILE A 119 17.63 2.08 16.38
CA ILE A 119 18.86 1.29 16.20
C ILE A 119 18.66 0.24 15.10
N GLU A 120 17.50 -0.41 15.07
CA GLU A 120 17.14 -1.38 14.04
C GLU A 120 17.09 -0.74 12.64
N ILE A 121 16.43 0.41 12.50
CA ILE A 121 16.39 1.18 11.24
C ILE A 121 17.81 1.60 10.81
N GLU A 122 18.62 2.12 11.74
CA GLU A 122 19.99 2.55 11.46
C GLU A 122 20.86 1.38 11.00
N LYS A 123 20.75 0.23 11.67
CA LYS A 123 21.45 -1.01 11.29
C LYS A 123 21.08 -1.46 9.88
N ILE A 124 19.81 -1.34 9.49
CA ILE A 124 19.35 -1.69 8.14
C ILE A 124 19.91 -0.72 7.10
N LEU A 125 19.71 0.59 7.28
CA LEU A 125 20.07 1.61 6.29
C LEU A 125 21.57 1.83 6.12
N THR A 126 22.39 1.36 7.07
CA THR A 126 23.86 1.44 7.02
C THR A 126 24.55 0.19 6.47
N LYS A 127 23.79 -0.85 6.08
CA LYS A 127 24.35 -2.06 5.44
C LYS A 127 25.21 -1.68 4.22
N ARG A 128 26.36 -2.36 4.07
CA ARG A 128 27.26 -2.19 2.91
C ARG A 128 26.54 -2.43 1.57
N LYS A 129 25.58 -3.36 1.60
CA LYS A 129 24.70 -3.73 0.49
C LYS A 129 23.26 -3.53 0.97
N LEU A 130 22.50 -2.71 0.26
CA LEU A 130 21.08 -2.49 0.53
C LEU A 130 20.23 -3.28 -0.47
N LEU A 131 19.13 -3.80 0.06
CA LEU A 131 18.05 -4.49 -0.65
C LEU A 131 16.81 -3.61 -0.63
N MET A 132 15.88 -3.85 -1.54
CA MET A 132 14.57 -3.18 -1.44
C MET A 132 13.77 -3.72 -0.25
N GLY A 133 13.96 -5.00 0.11
CA GLY A 133 13.41 -5.59 1.34
C GLY A 133 13.81 -4.78 2.59
N ASP A 134 15.08 -4.36 2.67
CA ASP A 134 15.57 -3.49 3.76
C ASP A 134 14.75 -2.19 3.89
N LEU A 135 14.38 -1.58 2.76
CA LEU A 135 13.58 -0.36 2.77
C LEU A 135 12.14 -0.62 3.21
N ILE A 136 11.57 -1.77 2.85
CA ILE A 136 10.25 -2.21 3.28
C ILE A 136 10.25 -2.47 4.79
N ASP A 137 11.26 -3.19 5.30
CA ASP A 137 11.43 -3.49 6.73
C ASP A 137 11.46 -2.20 7.56
N VAL A 138 12.17 -1.17 7.08
CA VAL A 138 12.15 0.15 7.72
C VAL A 138 10.75 0.78 7.72
N GLN A 139 9.98 0.66 6.63
CA GLN A 139 8.60 1.17 6.63
C GLN A 139 7.72 0.41 7.62
N GLU A 140 7.90 -0.91 7.75
CA GLU A 140 7.14 -1.75 8.69
C GLU A 140 7.43 -1.40 10.16
N ILE A 141 8.69 -1.11 10.49
CA ILE A 141 9.06 -0.61 11.82
C ILE A 141 8.34 0.72 12.10
N LEU A 142 8.31 1.63 11.12
CA LEU A 142 7.71 2.96 11.26
C LEU A 142 6.17 2.97 11.23
N ASP A 143 5.54 2.00 10.58
CA ASP A 143 4.08 1.92 10.42
C ASP A 143 3.33 1.88 11.76
N ARG A 144 3.98 1.38 12.82
CA ARG A 144 3.42 1.38 14.18
C ARG A 144 3.24 2.77 14.77
N TYR A 145 3.92 3.76 14.20
CA TYR A 145 4.04 5.13 14.72
C TYR A 145 3.52 6.18 13.73
N ASN A 146 3.55 5.89 12.42
CA ASN A 146 3.35 6.90 11.38
C ASN A 146 1.89 7.34 11.16
N THR A 147 0.91 6.52 11.56
CA THR A 147 -0.49 6.76 11.21
C THR A 147 -1.12 7.68 12.23
N VAL A 148 -1.81 8.69 11.72
CA VAL A 148 -2.42 9.75 12.53
C VAL A 148 -3.72 9.20 13.14
N LYS A 149 -3.71 8.95 14.46
CA LYS A 149 -4.85 8.38 15.22
C LYS A 149 -5.77 9.45 15.77
N TRP A 150 -7.02 9.47 15.34
CA TRP A 150 -8.04 10.43 15.74
C TRP A 150 -8.95 9.82 16.78
N PHE A 151 -8.93 10.36 17.99
CA PHE A 151 -9.86 9.99 19.06
C PHE A 151 -11.16 10.80 18.93
N LEU A 152 -12.21 10.41 19.66
CA LEU A 152 -13.52 11.08 19.55
C LEU A 152 -13.44 12.60 19.81
N PRO A 153 -12.67 13.11 20.80
CA PRO A 153 -12.47 14.55 20.96
C PRO A 153 -11.83 15.23 19.74
N ASP A 154 -10.82 14.60 19.12
CA ASP A 154 -10.16 15.13 17.92
C ASP A 154 -11.12 15.16 16.73
N ILE A 155 -11.96 14.12 16.58
CA ILE A 155 -12.95 14.02 15.51
C ILE A 155 -14.00 15.12 15.67
N LYS A 156 -14.48 15.35 16.90
CA LYS A 156 -15.42 16.44 17.21
C LYS A 156 -14.84 17.82 16.88
N LYS A 157 -13.56 18.02 17.15
CA LYS A 157 -12.86 19.27 16.83
C LYS A 157 -12.61 19.43 15.32
N GLY A 158 -12.54 18.33 14.57
CA GLY A 158 -12.23 18.30 13.14
C GLY A 158 -10.76 18.60 12.79
N VAL A 159 -9.96 19.01 13.78
CA VAL A 159 -8.54 19.34 13.63
C VAL A 159 -7.76 18.85 14.84
N LYS A 160 -6.48 18.54 14.66
CA LYS A 160 -5.56 18.27 15.76
C LYS A 160 -4.13 18.66 15.44
N THR A 161 -3.36 18.90 16.48
CA THR A 161 -1.96 19.32 16.36
C THR A 161 -1.05 18.25 16.96
N ILE A 162 -0.10 17.77 16.16
CA ILE A 162 0.94 16.85 16.60
C ILE A 162 2.28 17.54 16.35
N LYS A 163 3.01 17.83 17.42
CA LYS A 163 4.36 18.43 17.38
C LYS A 163 4.46 19.67 16.48
N GLY A 164 3.49 20.59 16.63
CA GLY A 164 3.44 21.85 15.87
C GLY A 164 2.85 21.73 14.45
N THR A 165 2.61 20.52 13.94
CA THR A 165 1.91 20.32 12.66
C THR A 165 0.41 20.16 12.90
N THR A 166 -0.40 20.97 12.23
CA THR A 166 -1.87 20.87 12.29
C THR A 166 -2.38 20.00 11.16
N TYR A 167 -3.23 19.05 11.52
CA TYR A 167 -3.91 18.13 10.62
C TYR A 167 -5.40 18.44 10.63
N VAL A 168 -6.04 18.42 9.47
CA VAL A 168 -7.48 18.61 9.29
C VAL A 168 -8.09 17.27 8.92
N LEU A 169 -9.05 16.77 9.71
CA LEU A 169 -9.57 15.41 9.58
C LEU A 169 -10.13 15.14 8.17
N LEU A 170 -10.91 16.07 7.65
CA LEU A 170 -11.54 15.92 6.34
C LEU A 170 -10.50 15.80 5.21
N ASP A 171 -9.37 16.48 5.33
CA ASP A 171 -8.28 16.39 4.36
C ASP A 171 -7.53 15.07 4.51
N GLU A 172 -7.24 14.64 5.74
CA GLU A 172 -6.59 13.35 5.99
C GLU A 172 -7.44 12.16 5.50
N LEU A 173 -8.77 12.23 5.61
CA LEU A 173 -9.68 11.20 5.10
C LEU A 173 -9.60 11.04 3.58
N LYS A 174 -9.33 12.13 2.85
CA LYS A 174 -9.27 12.14 1.38
C LYS A 174 -7.90 11.72 0.83
N LYS A 175 -6.89 11.57 1.69
CA LYS A 175 -5.55 11.14 1.28
C LYS A 175 -5.52 9.65 0.97
N GLU A 176 -4.43 9.22 0.33
CA GLU A 176 -4.24 7.84 -0.16
C GLU A 176 -4.13 6.77 0.93
N VAL A 177 -4.03 7.16 2.20
CA VAL A 177 -4.13 6.21 3.31
C VAL A 177 -5.59 5.98 3.59
N GLY A 178 -6.14 4.91 3.03
CA GLY A 178 -7.52 4.51 3.24
C GLY A 178 -7.87 4.53 4.75
N PRO A 179 -8.83 5.35 5.18
CA PRO A 179 -9.11 5.52 6.59
C PRO A 179 -9.79 4.29 7.19
N VAL A 180 -9.42 3.93 8.42
CA VAL A 180 -9.96 2.76 9.13
C VAL A 180 -10.44 3.16 10.52
N LEU A 181 -11.72 2.94 10.76
CA LEU A 181 -12.35 3.12 12.08
C LEU A 181 -12.17 1.83 12.86
N ASN A 182 -11.44 1.90 13.98
CA ASN A 182 -11.18 0.74 14.83
C ASN A 182 -12.05 0.81 16.08
N SER A 183 -12.74 -0.29 16.33
CA SER A 183 -13.67 -0.45 17.45
C SER A 183 -13.58 -1.84 18.04
N ILE A 184 -14.15 -2.02 19.22
CA ILE A 184 -14.34 -3.32 19.87
C ILE A 184 -15.83 -3.64 19.87
N TYR A 185 -16.23 -4.85 19.49
CA TYR A 185 -17.58 -5.36 19.69
C TYR A 185 -17.63 -6.20 20.97
N ILE A 186 -18.69 -6.01 21.76
CA ILE A 186 -18.89 -6.69 23.04
C ILE A 186 -20.26 -7.37 23.02
N ASP A 187 -20.29 -8.68 23.22
CA ASP A 187 -21.49 -9.49 23.41
C ASP A 187 -21.34 -10.33 24.68
N GLY A 188 -21.70 -9.74 25.83
CA GLY A 188 -21.42 -10.32 27.13
C GLY A 188 -19.90 -10.51 27.33
N LYS A 189 -19.45 -11.76 27.48
CA LYS A 189 -18.03 -12.09 27.65
C LYS A 189 -17.26 -12.16 26.32
N ASP A 190 -17.96 -12.12 25.20
CA ASP A 190 -17.35 -12.24 23.88
C ASP A 190 -16.89 -10.87 23.37
N ILE A 191 -15.58 -10.70 23.23
CA ILE A 191 -14.94 -9.43 22.86
C ILE A 191 -14.06 -9.60 21.63
N VAL A 192 -14.29 -8.79 20.60
CA VAL A 192 -13.55 -8.88 19.33
C VAL A 192 -13.26 -7.51 18.74
N SER A 193 -12.11 -7.37 18.08
CA SER A 193 -11.78 -6.18 17.28
C SER A 193 -12.62 -6.11 16.00
N VAL A 194 -13.08 -4.91 15.68
CA VAL A 194 -13.85 -4.60 14.48
C VAL A 194 -13.21 -3.43 13.77
N ASP A 195 -12.78 -3.68 12.54
CA ASP A 195 -12.12 -2.69 11.69
C ASP A 195 -13.05 -2.32 10.54
N ILE A 196 -13.38 -1.04 10.40
CA ILE A 196 -14.27 -0.53 9.36
C ILE A 196 -13.48 0.38 8.43
N GLY A 197 -13.11 -0.14 7.27
CA GLY A 197 -12.51 0.63 6.20
C GLY A 197 -13.51 1.60 5.59
N LEU A 198 -13.19 2.89 5.61
CA LEU A 198 -14.00 3.95 5.03
C LEU A 198 -13.52 4.24 3.61
N VAL A 199 -14.42 4.19 2.64
CA VAL A 199 -14.11 4.40 1.22
C VAL A 199 -14.95 5.54 0.67
N ASP A 200 -14.31 6.52 0.03
CA ASP A 200 -15.04 7.56 -0.69
C ASP A 200 -15.73 6.96 -1.93
N LYS A 201 -17.04 7.16 -2.02
CA LYS A 201 -17.89 6.73 -3.13
C LYS A 201 -17.48 7.30 -4.49
N ARG A 202 -16.79 8.45 -4.51
CA ARG A 202 -16.32 9.07 -5.75
C ARG A 202 -15.24 8.23 -6.43
N TYR A 203 -14.56 7.36 -5.70
CA TYR A 203 -13.55 6.48 -6.27
C TYR A 203 -14.17 5.13 -6.66
N ARG A 204 -14.06 4.78 -7.96
CA ARG A 204 -14.51 3.49 -8.51
C ARG A 204 -13.81 2.30 -7.86
N HIS A 205 -12.56 2.51 -7.43
CA HIS A 205 -11.78 1.57 -6.65
C HIS A 205 -11.18 2.28 -5.44
N PRO A 206 -11.18 1.64 -4.26
CA PRO A 206 -10.54 2.22 -3.10
C PRO A 206 -9.05 2.50 -3.37
N ILE A 207 -8.57 3.70 -3.03
CA ILE A 207 -7.17 4.09 -3.20
C ILE A 207 -6.36 3.43 -2.08
N TRP A 208 -5.92 2.18 -2.28
CA TRP A 208 -4.96 1.52 -1.38
C TRP A 208 -3.67 1.22 -2.16
N PHE A 209 -2.82 2.23 -2.33
CA PHE A 209 -1.54 2.06 -3.05
C PHE A 209 -0.49 1.24 -2.28
N ARG A 210 -0.73 0.94 -1.00
CA ARG A 210 0.28 0.32 -0.11
C ARG A 210 0.09 -1.17 0.12
N MET A 211 -0.28 -1.92 -0.91
CA MET A 211 -0.34 -3.38 -0.80
C MET A 211 1.05 -4.02 -0.61
N TYR A 212 2.16 -3.33 -0.87
CA TYR A 212 3.52 -3.88 -0.68
C TYR A 212 3.84 -4.24 0.79
N LYS A 213 3.03 -3.77 1.76
CA LYS A 213 3.17 -3.94 3.21
C LYS A 213 3.01 -5.37 3.76
N TYR A 214 2.77 -6.36 2.90
CA TYR A 214 2.40 -7.71 3.34
C TYR A 214 3.52 -8.74 3.24
N TYR A 215 4.75 -8.36 2.88
CA TYR A 215 5.54 -9.28 2.06
C TYR A 215 6.99 -9.57 2.45
N THR A 216 7.58 -9.04 3.53
CA THR A 216 8.95 -9.45 3.88
C THR A 216 9.00 -10.62 4.86
N GLU A 217 8.14 -10.69 5.89
CA GLU A 217 8.22 -11.80 6.87
C GLU A 217 6.89 -12.40 7.36
N ASN A 218 5.73 -11.78 7.09
CA ASN A 218 4.42 -12.31 7.52
C ASN A 218 3.86 -13.32 6.52
N TRP A 219 4.47 -14.51 6.47
CA TRP A 219 4.12 -15.60 5.55
C TRP A 219 2.63 -15.96 5.59
N TYR A 220 1.98 -15.84 6.75
CA TYR A 220 0.53 -16.08 6.83
C TYR A 220 -0.29 -15.07 6.02
N LYS A 221 0.02 -13.76 6.12
CA LYS A 221 -0.66 -12.73 5.32
C LYS A 221 -0.39 -12.90 3.83
N ILE A 222 0.82 -13.31 3.45
CA ILE A 222 1.15 -13.67 2.06
C ILE A 222 0.22 -14.77 1.58
N LEU A 223 0.15 -15.88 2.32
CA LEU A 223 -0.73 -17.00 2.02
C LEU A 223 -2.20 -16.58 1.93
N LYS A 224 -2.70 -15.78 2.88
CA LYS A 224 -4.07 -15.24 2.88
C LYS A 224 -4.36 -14.40 1.63
N SER A 225 -3.36 -13.71 1.09
CA SER A 225 -3.51 -12.89 -0.12
C SER A 225 -3.75 -13.72 -1.39
N TYR A 226 -3.37 -15.00 -1.40
CA TYR A 226 -3.56 -15.89 -2.56
C TYR A 226 -5.02 -16.29 -2.79
N LYS A 227 -5.93 -16.09 -1.83
CA LYS A 227 -7.35 -16.47 -1.92
C LYS A 227 -8.02 -16.07 -3.24
N LYS A 228 -7.71 -14.87 -3.77
CA LYS A 228 -8.31 -14.33 -5.00
C LYS A 228 -7.58 -14.75 -6.27
N LEU A 229 -6.45 -15.41 -6.12
CA LEU A 229 -5.47 -15.67 -7.17
C LEU A 229 -5.27 -17.16 -7.41
N ILE A 230 -5.60 -18.00 -6.43
CA ILE A 230 -5.53 -19.45 -6.53
C ILE A 230 -6.39 -19.95 -7.69
N SER A 231 -5.87 -20.92 -8.44
CA SER A 231 -6.66 -21.54 -9.51
C SER A 231 -7.83 -22.34 -8.91
N LYS A 232 -8.94 -22.43 -9.64
CA LYS A 232 -10.17 -23.10 -9.17
C LYS A 232 -9.90 -24.53 -8.67
N ASP A 233 -9.03 -25.26 -9.37
CA ASP A 233 -8.68 -26.64 -9.06
C ASP A 233 -8.04 -26.82 -7.68
N TYR A 234 -7.47 -25.75 -7.11
CA TYR A 234 -6.77 -25.76 -5.82
C TYR A 234 -7.50 -24.96 -4.73
N GLU A 235 -8.69 -24.44 -5.00
CA GLU A 235 -9.45 -23.65 -4.02
C GLU A 235 -9.81 -24.45 -2.76
N SER A 236 -10.16 -25.73 -2.91
CA SER A 236 -10.53 -26.60 -1.79
C SER A 236 -9.34 -26.86 -0.87
N GLU A 237 -8.21 -27.28 -1.46
CA GLU A 237 -6.96 -27.53 -0.74
C GLU A 237 -6.47 -26.26 -0.03
N TYR A 238 -6.53 -25.10 -0.72
CA TYR A 238 -6.20 -23.81 -0.12
C TYR A 238 -7.08 -23.48 1.09
N LYS A 239 -8.40 -23.69 1.00
CA LYS A 239 -9.31 -23.46 2.13
C LYS A 239 -9.00 -24.39 3.30
N GLN A 240 -8.67 -25.65 3.04
CA GLN A 240 -8.29 -26.60 4.08
C GLN A 240 -7.02 -26.16 4.80
N VAL A 241 -5.97 -25.75 4.07
CA VAL A 241 -4.73 -25.24 4.66
C VAL A 241 -4.98 -23.95 5.47
N ILE A 242 -5.77 -23.02 4.95
CA ILE A 242 -6.13 -21.83 5.73
C ILE A 242 -6.82 -22.24 7.03
N SER A 243 -7.75 -23.21 6.97
CA SER A 243 -8.46 -23.72 8.14
C SER A 243 -7.54 -24.31 9.20
N THR A 244 -6.43 -24.97 8.85
CA THR A 244 -5.48 -25.50 9.85
C THR A 244 -4.70 -24.41 10.57
N LEU A 245 -4.57 -23.23 9.96
CA LEU A 245 -3.85 -22.07 10.50
C LEU A 245 -4.76 -21.09 11.25
N GLU A 246 -6.09 -21.24 11.17
CA GLU A 246 -7.07 -20.33 11.78
C GLU A 246 -6.91 -20.18 13.28
N TYR A 247 -6.65 -21.30 13.98
CA TYR A 247 -6.48 -21.31 15.43
C TYR A 247 -5.27 -20.47 15.86
N ASP A 248 -4.11 -20.69 15.24
CA ASP A 248 -2.88 -19.95 15.55
C ASP A 248 -3.07 -18.44 15.25
N ASN A 249 -3.71 -18.10 14.13
CA ASN A 249 -4.04 -16.70 13.80
C ASN A 249 -5.02 -16.07 14.81
N ALA A 250 -6.02 -16.81 15.27
CA ALA A 250 -6.95 -16.32 16.29
C ALA A 250 -6.26 -16.09 17.64
N LEU A 251 -5.27 -16.90 18.02
CA LEU A 251 -4.44 -16.66 19.21
C LEU A 251 -3.60 -15.39 19.09
N VAL A 252 -2.94 -15.18 17.95
CA VAL A 252 -2.19 -13.94 17.67
C VAL A 252 -3.10 -12.71 17.79
N ALA A 253 -4.29 -12.79 17.20
CA ALA A 253 -5.27 -11.72 17.22
C ALA A 253 -5.79 -11.46 18.65
N GLN A 254 -6.07 -12.51 19.44
CA GLN A 254 -6.51 -12.36 20.82
C GLN A 254 -5.44 -11.71 21.72
N ALA A 255 -4.16 -12.06 21.55
CA ALA A 255 -3.07 -11.39 22.26
C ALA A 255 -2.92 -9.92 21.85
N SER A 256 -3.12 -9.61 20.57
CA SER A 256 -3.10 -8.24 20.03
C SER A 256 -4.31 -7.41 20.52
N LEU A 257 -5.48 -8.04 20.63
CA LEU A 257 -6.67 -7.46 21.23
C LEU A 257 -6.41 -7.09 22.68
N LEU A 258 -5.88 -8.01 23.50
CA LEU A 258 -5.59 -7.74 24.90
C LEU A 258 -4.64 -6.55 25.08
N ASN A 259 -3.56 -6.49 24.28
CA ASN A 259 -2.65 -5.33 24.23
C ASN A 259 -3.41 -4.03 23.95
N SER A 260 -4.36 -4.06 23.02
CA SER A 260 -5.17 -2.90 22.66
C SER A 260 -6.13 -2.49 23.77
N LEU A 261 -6.81 -3.46 24.40
CA LEU A 261 -7.72 -3.19 25.52
C LEU A 261 -6.96 -2.54 26.70
N MET A 262 -5.79 -3.08 27.06
CA MET A 262 -4.94 -2.53 28.12
C MET A 262 -4.41 -1.14 27.77
N LYS A 263 -4.03 -0.90 26.51
CA LYS A 263 -3.44 0.37 26.07
C LYS A 263 -4.44 1.52 26.01
N TYR A 264 -5.65 1.26 25.53
CA TYR A 264 -6.63 2.33 25.27
C TYR A 264 -7.74 2.41 26.33
N ASN A 265 -7.80 1.47 27.26
CA ASN A 265 -8.75 1.45 28.38
C ASN A 265 -10.21 1.66 27.93
N VAL A 266 -10.60 0.98 26.85
CA VAL A 266 -11.92 1.15 26.19
C VAL A 266 -13.02 0.24 26.76
N VAL A 267 -12.64 -0.71 27.61
CA VAL A 267 -13.53 -1.62 28.32
C VAL A 267 -13.11 -1.68 29.80
N ASP A 268 -14.00 -2.13 30.67
CA ASP A 268 -13.66 -2.27 32.09
C ASP A 268 -12.64 -3.38 32.36
N GLN A 269 -12.11 -3.38 33.59
CA GLN A 269 -11.10 -4.35 34.01
C GLN A 269 -11.62 -5.79 34.06
N GLN A 270 -12.92 -6.02 34.26
CA GLN A 270 -13.49 -7.37 34.31
C GLN A 270 -13.40 -8.04 32.93
N HIS A 271 -13.74 -7.30 31.88
CA HIS A 271 -13.58 -7.73 30.48
C HIS A 271 -12.12 -8.00 30.12
N ILE A 272 -11.19 -7.11 30.54
CA ILE A 272 -9.75 -7.31 30.34
C ILE A 272 -9.28 -8.61 31.01
N ASN A 273 -9.66 -8.82 32.28
CA ASN A 273 -9.28 -10.01 33.05
C ASN A 273 -9.81 -11.29 32.41
N TYR A 274 -11.05 -11.28 31.89
CA TYR A 274 -11.62 -12.43 31.20
C TYR A 274 -10.81 -12.82 29.95
N VAL A 275 -10.49 -11.84 29.09
CA VAL A 275 -9.68 -12.08 27.88
C VAL A 275 -8.28 -12.57 28.26
N ALA A 276 -7.67 -11.99 29.30
CA ALA A 276 -6.35 -12.40 29.80
C ALA A 276 -6.34 -13.84 30.32
N GLN A 277 -7.32 -14.21 31.15
CA GLN A 277 -7.43 -15.57 31.70
C GLN A 277 -7.68 -16.61 30.61
N ASP A 278 -8.56 -16.34 29.65
CA ASP A 278 -8.80 -17.26 28.54
C ASP A 278 -7.57 -17.38 27.63
N LEU A 279 -6.85 -16.28 27.36
CA LEU A 279 -5.59 -16.33 26.60
C LEU A 279 -4.55 -17.15 27.35
N GLN A 280 -4.35 -16.92 28.65
CA GLN A 280 -3.39 -17.65 29.47
C GLN A 280 -3.64 -19.16 29.44
N LYS A 281 -4.89 -19.60 29.63
CA LYS A 281 -5.27 -21.04 29.55
C LYS A 281 -4.88 -21.68 28.22
N ARG A 282 -4.89 -20.92 27.12
CA ARG A 282 -4.52 -21.41 25.78
C ARG A 282 -3.01 -21.41 25.59
N LEU A 283 -2.32 -20.37 26.05
CA LEU A 283 -0.85 -20.33 26.02
C LEU A 283 -0.24 -21.50 26.81
N GLU A 284 -0.82 -21.85 27.95
CA GLU A 284 -0.41 -23.01 28.76
C GLU A 284 -0.57 -24.33 27.98
N LYS A 285 -1.70 -24.51 27.27
CA LYS A 285 -1.92 -25.67 26.39
C LYS A 285 -0.92 -25.76 25.24
N GLU A 286 -0.49 -24.60 24.72
CA GLU A 286 0.53 -24.52 23.67
C GLU A 286 1.97 -24.60 24.21
N GLY A 287 2.16 -24.74 25.53
CA GLY A 287 3.48 -24.79 26.16
C GLY A 287 4.24 -23.46 26.14
N ILE A 288 3.56 -22.33 25.91
CA ILE A 288 4.19 -21.01 25.79
C ILE A 288 4.30 -20.36 27.17
N LYS A 289 5.53 -20.21 27.65
CA LYS A 289 5.87 -19.52 28.91
C LYS A 289 6.55 -18.19 28.59
N ALA A 290 5.79 -17.09 28.55
CA ALA A 290 6.32 -15.75 28.31
C ALA A 290 5.99 -14.83 29.49
N LYS A 291 6.96 -13.96 29.85
CA LYS A 291 6.83 -13.06 31.01
C LYS A 291 5.99 -11.81 30.72
N ASN A 292 5.86 -11.40 29.47
CA ASN A 292 5.06 -10.24 29.07
C ASN A 292 4.30 -10.49 27.76
N LEU A 293 3.24 -9.71 27.55
CA LEU A 293 2.30 -9.88 26.44
C LEU A 293 2.89 -9.50 25.06
N LYS A 294 3.91 -8.63 25.01
CA LYS A 294 4.58 -8.29 23.75
C LYS A 294 5.38 -9.49 23.22
N ASP A 295 6.07 -10.19 24.11
CA ASP A 295 6.80 -11.41 23.79
C ASP A 295 5.84 -12.52 23.33
N VAL A 296 4.68 -12.64 23.97
CA VAL A 296 3.61 -13.57 23.54
C VAL A 296 3.22 -13.35 22.08
N VAL A 297 2.91 -12.11 21.68
CA VAL A 297 2.53 -11.79 20.30
C VAL A 297 3.65 -12.17 19.33
N SER A 298 4.89 -11.84 19.67
CA SER A 298 6.05 -12.15 18.82
C SER A 298 6.26 -13.67 18.64
N ILE A 299 6.12 -14.45 19.73
CA ILE A 299 6.28 -15.92 19.70
C ILE A 299 5.17 -16.55 18.85
N LEU A 300 3.92 -16.16 19.07
CA LEU A 300 2.78 -16.69 18.33
C LEU A 300 2.86 -16.34 16.84
N GLN A 301 3.22 -15.10 16.50
CA GLN A 301 3.38 -14.67 15.11
C GLN A 301 4.49 -15.46 14.40
N LYS A 302 5.64 -15.64 15.05
CA LYS A 302 6.75 -16.44 14.51
C LYS A 302 6.31 -17.89 14.23
N LYS A 303 5.62 -18.53 15.19
CA LYS A 303 5.09 -19.89 15.03
C LYS A 303 4.11 -19.98 13.86
N LEU A 304 3.19 -19.03 13.74
CA LEU A 304 2.23 -18.97 12.63
C LEU A 304 2.93 -18.81 11.27
N ASP A 305 3.94 -17.94 11.21
CA ASP A 305 4.70 -17.67 10.00
C ASP A 305 5.56 -18.86 9.58
N GLU A 306 6.21 -19.55 10.52
CA GLU A 306 6.95 -20.80 10.28
C GLU A 306 6.04 -21.89 9.71
N LYS A 307 4.83 -22.06 10.24
CA LYS A 307 3.83 -23.00 9.71
C LYS A 307 3.28 -22.59 8.34
N SER A 308 3.17 -21.30 8.06
CA SER A 308 2.58 -20.79 6.83
C SER A 308 3.53 -20.84 5.63
N LYS A 309 4.84 -20.67 5.87
CA LYS A 309 5.87 -20.56 4.84
C LYS A 309 5.88 -21.73 3.83
N PRO A 310 5.81 -23.02 4.23
CA PRO A 310 5.78 -24.13 3.28
C PRO A 310 4.59 -24.04 2.31
N TYR A 311 3.42 -23.62 2.79
CA TYR A 311 2.22 -23.49 1.98
C TYR A 311 2.26 -22.30 1.02
N VAL A 312 2.90 -21.20 1.42
CA VAL A 312 3.17 -20.08 0.50
C VAL A 312 3.97 -20.57 -0.71
N ASN A 313 5.02 -21.37 -0.47
CA ASN A 313 5.84 -21.92 -1.54
C ASN A 313 5.05 -22.91 -2.40
N TYR A 314 4.27 -23.79 -1.76
CA TYR A 314 3.46 -24.79 -2.47
C TYR A 314 2.40 -24.16 -3.39
N PHE A 315 1.63 -23.20 -2.89
CA PHE A 315 0.52 -22.60 -3.66
C PHE A 315 0.96 -21.57 -4.69
N LEU A 316 2.21 -21.12 -4.65
CA LEU A 316 2.75 -20.16 -5.60
C LEU A 316 2.56 -20.60 -7.05
N ASP A 317 2.90 -21.86 -7.35
CA ASP A 317 2.80 -22.38 -8.73
C ASP A 317 1.36 -22.75 -9.13
N LYS A 318 0.45 -22.78 -8.15
CA LYS A 318 -0.98 -23.11 -8.32
C LYS A 318 -1.88 -21.87 -8.51
N LEU A 319 -1.31 -20.68 -8.56
CA LEU A 319 -2.06 -19.45 -8.87
C LEU A 319 -2.51 -19.43 -10.35
N SER A 320 -3.67 -18.84 -10.63
CA SER A 320 -4.22 -18.66 -12.00
C SER A 320 -3.28 -17.82 -12.88
N ALA A 321 -3.30 -17.98 -14.21
CA ALA A 321 -2.37 -17.30 -15.12
C ALA A 321 -2.28 -15.76 -14.97
N HIS A 322 -3.41 -15.08 -14.75
CA HIS A 322 -3.42 -13.64 -14.42
C HIS A 322 -2.90 -13.35 -12.99
N GLY A 323 -3.11 -14.28 -12.06
CA GLY A 323 -2.57 -14.26 -10.70
C GLY A 323 -1.06 -14.50 -10.67
N LYS A 324 -0.52 -15.36 -11.54
CA LYS A 324 0.92 -15.60 -11.71
C LYS A 324 1.62 -14.31 -12.09
N ILE A 325 1.15 -13.53 -13.07
CA ILE A 325 1.84 -12.31 -13.50
C ILE A 325 1.90 -11.25 -12.37
N LYS A 326 0.79 -10.98 -11.68
CA LYS A 326 0.76 -9.98 -10.59
C LYS A 326 1.42 -10.47 -9.31
N THR A 327 1.30 -11.76 -8.97
CA THR A 327 1.94 -12.35 -7.78
C THR A 327 3.41 -12.58 -8.01
N TYR A 328 3.83 -12.96 -9.22
CA TYR A 328 5.23 -13.01 -9.64
C TYR A 328 5.83 -11.61 -9.73
N GLN A 329 5.07 -10.58 -10.11
CA GLN A 329 5.52 -9.18 -9.95
C GLN A 329 5.65 -8.81 -8.46
N ARG A 330 4.70 -9.17 -7.59
CA ARG A 330 4.75 -8.90 -6.13
C ARG A 330 5.87 -9.68 -5.42
N LEU A 331 6.06 -10.95 -5.76
CA LEU A 331 7.15 -11.79 -5.28
C LEU A 331 8.47 -11.37 -5.93
N ARG A 332 8.51 -10.94 -7.18
CA ARG A 332 9.71 -10.30 -7.74
C ARG A 332 10.02 -8.98 -7.03
N LEU A 333 9.04 -8.17 -6.65
CA LEU A 333 9.30 -6.98 -5.83
C LEU A 333 9.90 -7.32 -4.47
N THR A 334 9.81 -8.56 -3.98
CA THR A 334 10.46 -9.03 -2.74
C THR A 334 11.65 -9.98 -2.96
N GLU A 335 11.73 -10.66 -4.10
CA GLU A 335 12.78 -11.61 -4.51
C GLU A 335 13.81 -10.98 -5.46
N VAL A 336 13.40 -10.19 -6.47
CA VAL A 336 14.30 -9.32 -7.29
C VAL A 336 14.83 -8.16 -6.45
N ALA A 337 14.08 -7.76 -5.43
CA ALA A 337 14.57 -6.89 -4.36
C ALA A 337 15.79 -7.43 -3.59
N LYS A 338 16.14 -8.71 -3.75
CA LYS A 338 17.33 -9.30 -3.16
C LYS A 338 18.61 -9.06 -3.97
N ILE A 339 18.59 -8.36 -5.12
CA ILE A 339 19.83 -7.98 -5.80
C ILE A 339 20.57 -6.95 -4.91
N PRO A 340 21.68 -7.35 -4.25
CA PRO A 340 22.34 -6.47 -3.29
C PRO A 340 23.06 -5.36 -4.03
N THR A 341 22.61 -4.13 -3.82
CA THR A 341 23.28 -2.97 -4.38
C THR A 341 24.21 -2.37 -3.34
N SER A 342 25.51 -2.35 -3.64
CA SER A 342 26.46 -1.67 -2.76
C SER A 342 26.25 -0.16 -2.81
N THR A 343 26.60 0.56 -1.75
CA THR A 343 26.61 2.03 -1.76
C THR A 343 27.35 2.61 -2.98
N LYS A 344 28.47 1.98 -3.39
CA LYS A 344 29.22 2.36 -4.61
C LYS A 344 28.36 2.18 -5.88
N LYS A 345 27.68 1.04 -6.02
CA LYS A 345 26.77 0.78 -7.15
C LYS A 345 25.56 1.72 -7.15
N LEU A 346 24.94 1.97 -5.99
CA LEU A 346 23.85 2.94 -5.84
C LEU A 346 24.26 4.34 -6.32
N LYS A 347 25.43 4.82 -5.88
CA LYS A 347 25.99 6.10 -6.34
C LYS A 347 26.24 6.13 -7.85
N LYS A 348 26.80 5.05 -8.43
CA LYS A 348 27.03 4.95 -9.89
C LYS A 348 25.72 4.98 -10.68
N ARG A 349 24.72 4.20 -10.26
CA ARG A 349 23.40 4.13 -10.92
C ARG A 349 22.66 5.46 -10.86
N ARG A 350 22.76 6.18 -9.73
CA ARG A 350 22.22 7.54 -9.61
C ARG A 350 22.88 8.52 -10.57
N LYS A 351 24.21 8.51 -10.69
CA LYS A 351 24.93 9.35 -11.67
C LYS A 351 24.48 9.05 -13.11
N ALA A 352 24.03 7.83 -13.37
CA ALA A 352 23.47 7.41 -14.64
C ALA A 352 21.95 7.69 -14.78
N GLY A 353 21.33 8.48 -13.90
CA GLY A 353 19.92 8.86 -14.00
C GLY A 353 18.91 7.74 -13.69
N ILE A 354 19.33 6.66 -13.04
CA ILE A 354 18.44 5.54 -12.70
C ILE A 354 17.71 5.85 -11.39
N GLU A 355 16.42 6.16 -11.48
CA GLU A 355 15.55 6.49 -10.33
C GLU A 355 15.34 5.32 -9.37
N CYS A 356 15.08 4.11 -9.90
CA CYS A 356 15.01 2.91 -9.07
C CYS A 356 16.28 2.06 -9.21
N PRO A 357 17.19 2.09 -8.23
CA PRO A 357 18.46 1.39 -8.35
C PRO A 357 18.39 -0.10 -8.00
N PHE A 358 17.26 -0.59 -7.44
CA PHE A 358 17.10 -1.95 -6.93
C PHE A 358 16.54 -2.97 -7.94
N PHE A 359 15.92 -2.53 -9.03
CA PHE A 359 15.46 -3.43 -10.09
C PHE A 359 16.42 -3.39 -11.28
N GLU A 360 16.63 -4.54 -11.92
CA GLU A 360 17.00 -4.55 -13.32
C GLU A 360 15.83 -3.93 -14.09
N SER A 361 16.10 -2.97 -14.95
CA SER A 361 15.07 -2.39 -15.79
C SER A 361 14.48 -3.49 -16.65
N ASN A 362 13.25 -3.94 -16.34
CA ASN A 362 12.50 -4.74 -17.30
C ASN A 362 12.07 -3.79 -18.41
N ILE A 363 12.94 -3.68 -19.41
CA ILE A 363 12.76 -2.76 -20.51
C ILE A 363 11.49 -3.08 -21.30
N ASP A 364 11.10 -4.35 -21.32
CA ASP A 364 9.91 -4.81 -22.02
C ASP A 364 8.63 -4.32 -21.34
N GLN A 365 8.60 -4.33 -20.01
CA GLN A 365 7.48 -3.76 -19.25
C GLN A 365 7.42 -2.23 -19.41
N HIS A 366 8.57 -1.56 -19.42
CA HIS A 366 8.63 -0.12 -19.67
C HIS A 366 8.13 0.23 -21.08
N ILE A 367 8.53 -0.53 -22.10
CA ILE A 367 8.05 -0.41 -23.48
C ILE A 367 6.55 -0.71 -23.57
N SER A 368 6.06 -1.76 -22.90
CA SER A 368 4.62 -2.11 -22.86
C SER A 368 3.77 -1.01 -22.24
N ASN A 369 4.28 -0.39 -21.18
CA ASN A 369 3.65 0.70 -20.49
C ASN A 369 3.60 1.98 -21.35
N ILE A 370 4.69 2.29 -22.05
CA ILE A 370 4.75 3.38 -23.01
C ILE A 370 3.82 3.10 -24.19
N SER A 371 3.86 1.89 -24.75
CA SER A 371 3.02 1.49 -25.88
C SER A 371 1.54 1.60 -25.52
N THR A 372 1.16 1.16 -24.32
CA THR A 372 -0.23 1.29 -23.81
C THR A 372 -0.64 2.76 -23.67
N ARG A 373 0.23 3.62 -23.11
CA ARG A 373 -0.05 5.06 -22.94
C ARG A 373 -0.11 5.82 -24.26
N LEU A 374 0.68 5.39 -25.24
CA LEU A 374 0.73 5.97 -26.59
C LEU A 374 -0.26 5.30 -27.56
N LEU A 375 -1.04 4.31 -27.09
CA LEU A 375 -1.92 3.45 -27.91
C LEU A 375 -1.20 2.86 -29.13
N TRP A 376 0.05 2.45 -28.94
CA TRP A 376 0.91 1.86 -29.96
C TRP A 376 1.05 0.35 -29.76
N ASP A 377 1.29 -0.32 -30.89
CA ASP A 377 1.67 -1.73 -30.91
C ASP A 377 3.05 -1.90 -30.26
N GLN A 378 3.09 -2.72 -29.21
CA GLN A 378 4.28 -2.91 -28.38
C GLN A 378 5.46 -3.48 -29.18
N GLU A 379 5.19 -4.42 -30.08
CA GLU A 379 6.21 -5.13 -30.86
C GLU A 379 6.86 -4.20 -31.89
N LYS A 380 6.05 -3.33 -32.53
CA LYS A 380 6.55 -2.29 -33.44
C LYS A 380 7.36 -1.22 -32.72
N LEU A 381 6.90 -0.72 -31.57
CA LEU A 381 7.65 0.25 -30.77
C LEU A 381 9.02 -0.31 -30.37
N ARG A 382 9.06 -1.58 -29.95
CA ARG A 382 10.31 -2.26 -29.60
C ARG A 382 11.27 -2.32 -30.79
N LYS A 383 10.82 -2.86 -31.94
CA LYS A 383 11.67 -2.99 -33.15
C LYS A 383 12.23 -1.65 -33.62
N CYS A 384 11.45 -0.56 -33.50
CA CYS A 384 11.93 0.79 -33.78
C CYS A 384 13.04 1.23 -32.83
N LEU A 385 12.86 1.04 -31.52
CA LEU A 385 13.88 1.39 -30.54
C LEU A 385 15.15 0.56 -30.73
N GLU A 386 15.02 -0.74 -31.06
CA GLU A 386 16.17 -1.61 -31.28
C GLU A 386 16.99 -1.16 -32.49
N LYS A 387 16.32 -0.67 -33.54
CA LYS A 387 16.96 -0.15 -34.75
C LYS A 387 17.67 1.19 -34.55
N GLU A 388 17.11 2.07 -33.73
CA GLU A 388 17.65 3.42 -33.47
C GLU A 388 18.67 3.43 -32.31
N LYS A 389 18.84 2.30 -31.62
CA LYS A 389 19.79 2.15 -30.52
C LYS A 389 21.23 2.33 -31.05
N PRO A 390 22.02 3.27 -30.49
CA PRO A 390 23.45 3.36 -30.79
C PRO A 390 24.18 2.05 -30.48
N ASN A 391 25.12 1.65 -31.34
CA ASN A 391 25.83 0.36 -31.23
C ASN A 391 26.61 0.22 -29.91
N ASP A 392 27.10 1.32 -29.37
CA ASP A 392 27.87 1.44 -28.13
C ASP A 392 27.02 1.48 -26.86
N LYS A 393 25.68 1.56 -26.98
CA LYS A 393 24.77 1.63 -25.84
C LYS A 393 24.01 0.33 -25.60
N GLU A 394 23.85 -0.04 -24.34
CA GLU A 394 22.95 -1.12 -23.96
C GLU A 394 21.49 -0.71 -24.26
N PHE A 395 20.68 -1.62 -24.80
CA PHE A 395 19.30 -1.32 -25.23
C PHE A 395 18.44 -0.79 -24.08
N SER A 396 18.61 -1.37 -22.89
CA SER A 396 17.94 -0.95 -21.67
C SER A 396 18.28 0.48 -21.28
N GLN A 397 19.53 0.90 -21.50
CA GLN A 397 19.99 2.26 -21.24
C GLN A 397 19.45 3.25 -22.28
N PHE A 398 19.53 2.90 -23.56
CA PHE A 398 19.01 3.72 -24.67
C PHE A 398 17.52 4.02 -24.51
N VAL A 399 16.69 3.01 -24.26
CA VAL A 399 15.24 3.18 -24.12
C VAL A 399 14.92 4.04 -22.89
N LYS A 400 15.60 3.84 -21.76
CA LYS A 400 15.40 4.67 -20.57
C LYS A 400 15.82 6.12 -20.78
N GLU A 401 16.96 6.36 -21.42
CA GLU A 401 17.40 7.71 -21.79
C GLU A 401 16.39 8.38 -22.73
N THR A 402 15.83 7.59 -23.66
CA THR A 402 14.83 8.06 -24.63
C THR A 402 13.50 8.41 -23.99
N PHE A 403 13.09 7.80 -22.88
CA PHE A 403 11.73 8.00 -22.32
C PHE A 403 11.66 8.59 -20.91
N ASN A 404 12.68 8.45 -20.08
CA ASN A 404 12.73 9.15 -18.77
C ASN A 404 12.89 10.66 -18.94
N ASN A 405 13.37 11.12 -20.10
CA ASN A 405 13.58 12.54 -20.41
C ASN A 405 12.73 13.05 -21.59
N SER A 406 11.71 12.29 -22.03
CA SER A 406 10.96 12.62 -23.26
C SER A 406 9.62 13.33 -23.06
N PRO A 407 9.42 14.51 -23.68
CA PRO A 407 8.14 15.22 -23.69
C PRO A 407 6.99 14.48 -24.41
N VAL A 408 7.23 13.37 -25.14
CA VAL A 408 6.19 12.68 -25.95
C VAL A 408 5.16 12.00 -25.07
N SER A 409 5.57 11.59 -23.88
CA SER A 409 4.66 11.04 -22.85
C SER A 409 3.61 12.04 -22.36
N ARG A 410 3.73 13.34 -22.73
CA ARG A 410 2.79 14.43 -22.40
C ARG A 410 2.02 15.00 -23.61
N LEU A 411 2.30 14.56 -24.85
CA LEU A 411 1.85 15.22 -26.09
C LEU A 411 0.68 14.56 -26.83
N PHE A 412 0.22 13.39 -26.42
CA PHE A 412 -0.96 12.72 -26.99
C PHE A 412 -2.27 13.21 -26.37
N LEU A 413 -2.61 14.47 -26.60
CA LEU A 413 -4.00 14.90 -26.44
C LEU A 413 -4.68 15.41 -27.71
N HIS A 414 -4.00 15.84 -28.80
CA HIS A 414 -4.65 16.04 -30.13
C HIS A 414 -3.66 16.32 -31.28
N SER A 415 -3.63 15.48 -32.34
CA SER A 415 -3.06 15.85 -33.66
C SER A 415 -3.76 15.18 -34.86
N SER A 416 -3.91 15.89 -36.00
CA SER A 416 -4.41 15.36 -37.29
C SER A 416 -3.41 15.66 -38.43
N LYS A 417 -3.46 14.92 -39.56
CA LYS A 417 -2.51 15.03 -40.70
C LYS A 417 -3.20 15.29 -42.04
N SER A 418 -2.56 16.07 -42.93
CA SER A 418 -2.91 16.23 -44.35
C SER A 418 -1.71 15.93 -45.27
N LYS A 419 -1.90 15.95 -46.61
CA LYS A 419 -0.91 15.54 -47.62
C LYS A 419 0.48 16.19 -47.43
N ASN A 420 0.55 17.43 -46.93
CA ASN A 420 1.81 18.15 -46.71
C ASN A 420 1.94 18.76 -45.29
N SER A 421 1.10 18.42 -44.28
CA SER A 421 1.15 19.09 -42.95
C SER A 421 0.70 18.25 -41.73
N ILE A 422 1.11 18.67 -40.52
CA ILE A 422 0.83 18.06 -39.19
C ILE A 422 0.31 19.13 -38.21
N TYR A 423 -0.72 18.83 -37.38
CA TYR A 423 -1.32 19.77 -36.41
C TYR A 423 -1.13 19.35 -34.94
N VAL A 424 -0.62 20.17 -34.01
CA VAL A 424 -0.34 19.78 -32.59
C VAL A 424 -1.13 20.59 -31.56
N ARG A 425 -1.73 19.95 -30.53
CA ARG A 425 -2.40 20.62 -29.38
C ARG A 425 -2.18 19.92 -28.03
N GLY A 426 -1.81 20.70 -27.01
CA GLY A 426 -1.62 20.31 -25.61
C GLY A 426 -1.20 21.53 -24.76
N ALA A 427 -1.33 21.47 -23.43
CA ALA A 427 -0.95 22.56 -22.53
C ALA A 427 0.58 22.78 -22.54
N LEU A 428 1.06 23.68 -23.40
CA LEU A 428 2.48 24.01 -23.61
C LEU A 428 2.91 25.21 -22.75
N THR A 429 4.21 25.35 -22.51
CA THR A 429 4.81 26.56 -21.89
C THR A 429 5.20 27.60 -22.96
N ASN A 430 5.46 28.87 -22.60
CA ASN A 430 5.78 29.97 -23.54
C ASN A 430 7.07 29.79 -24.37
N ALA A 431 8.00 28.92 -23.94
CA ALA A 431 9.22 28.61 -24.69
C ALA A 431 8.97 27.61 -25.83
N ASP A 432 8.04 26.68 -25.62
CA ASP A 432 7.60 25.69 -26.62
C ASP A 432 6.86 26.39 -27.78
N ASN A 433 6.12 27.47 -27.49
CA ASN A 433 5.51 28.34 -28.51
C ASN A 433 6.58 28.97 -29.43
N LYS A 434 7.66 29.54 -28.89
CA LYS A 434 8.72 30.20 -29.69
C LYS A 434 9.47 29.24 -30.63
N VAL A 435 9.54 27.95 -30.31
CA VAL A 435 10.19 26.95 -31.16
C VAL A 435 9.22 26.36 -32.17
N LEU A 436 7.96 26.11 -31.80
CA LEU A 436 6.92 25.69 -32.74
C LEU A 436 6.57 26.80 -33.75
N GLU A 437 6.68 28.09 -33.38
CA GLU A 437 6.59 29.24 -34.29
C GLU A 437 7.77 29.34 -35.29
N ARG A 438 8.92 28.71 -35.00
CA ARG A 438 10.06 28.61 -35.93
C ARG A 438 9.96 27.43 -36.91
N LEU A 439 9.14 26.43 -36.60
CA LEU A 439 9.00 25.19 -37.36
C LEU A 439 7.65 25.06 -38.09
N GLY A 440 6.68 25.94 -37.80
CA GLY A 440 5.33 25.93 -38.39
C GLY A 440 4.50 27.17 -38.01
N GLU A 441 3.28 27.27 -38.55
CA GLU A 441 2.35 28.39 -38.33
C GLU A 441 1.23 28.05 -37.33
N ARG A 442 0.83 29.01 -36.49
CA ARG A 442 -0.27 28.84 -35.52
C ARG A 442 -1.63 29.16 -36.14
N LYS A 443 -2.58 28.22 -36.11
CA LYS A 443 -3.97 28.42 -36.58
C LYS A 443 -4.99 27.76 -35.63
N ASN A 444 -6.01 28.51 -35.23
CA ASN A 444 -7.19 28.02 -34.48
C ASN A 444 -6.89 27.13 -33.26
N GLY A 445 -5.84 27.46 -32.49
CA GLY A 445 -5.47 26.69 -31.28
C GLY A 445 -4.57 25.48 -31.50
N TYR A 446 -3.97 25.36 -32.70
CA TYR A 446 -3.02 24.32 -33.10
C TYR A 446 -1.79 24.92 -33.82
N TYR A 447 -0.68 24.18 -33.83
CA TYR A 447 0.50 24.48 -34.66
C TYR A 447 0.54 23.58 -35.90
N GLN A 448 0.66 24.16 -37.10
CA GLN A 448 0.72 23.48 -38.40
C GLN A 448 2.17 23.44 -38.92
N CYS A 449 2.78 22.25 -38.95
CA CYS A 449 4.17 22.05 -39.40
C CYS A 449 4.24 21.22 -40.69
N ASP A 450 5.26 21.48 -41.53
CA ASP A 450 5.52 20.73 -42.77
C ASP A 450 6.07 19.32 -42.48
N VAL A 451 5.60 18.32 -43.24
CA VAL A 451 5.82 16.88 -42.96
C VAL A 451 7.30 16.49 -43.03
N LYS A 452 8.13 17.20 -43.79
CA LYS A 452 9.58 16.95 -43.85
C LYS A 452 10.29 17.13 -42.49
N TYR A 453 9.69 17.87 -41.56
CA TYR A 453 10.22 18.06 -40.21
C TYR A 453 9.75 17.00 -39.23
N ILE A 454 8.97 15.99 -39.64
CA ILE A 454 8.32 15.04 -38.70
C ILE A 454 9.30 14.26 -37.82
N LYS A 455 10.49 13.90 -38.33
CA LYS A 455 11.53 13.24 -37.51
C LYS A 455 12.15 14.20 -36.50
N ARG A 456 12.41 15.47 -36.88
CA ARG A 456 12.84 16.52 -35.95
C ARG A 456 11.75 16.91 -34.98
N LEU A 457 10.49 16.91 -35.39
CA LEU A 457 9.35 17.19 -34.54
C LEU A 457 9.12 16.01 -33.59
N GLN A 458 9.27 14.77 -34.03
CA GLN A 458 9.19 13.62 -33.15
C GLN A 458 10.39 13.58 -32.21
N ILE A 459 11.61 13.88 -32.66
CA ILE A 459 12.77 14.08 -31.78
C ILE A 459 12.46 15.22 -30.83
N TYR A 460 12.12 16.42 -31.27
CA TYR A 460 11.74 17.58 -30.44
C TYR A 460 10.60 17.31 -29.45
N LEU A 461 9.53 16.66 -29.90
CA LEU A 461 8.43 16.25 -29.03
C LEU A 461 8.90 15.13 -28.10
N VAL A 462 9.92 14.34 -28.45
CA VAL A 462 10.58 13.29 -27.64
C VAL A 462 11.81 13.82 -26.87
N THR A 463 12.35 15.03 -27.09
CA THR A 463 13.68 15.48 -26.59
C THR A 463 13.77 16.98 -26.26
N GLY A 464 12.85 17.81 -26.73
CA GLY A 464 12.86 19.28 -26.65
C GLY A 464 13.71 20.03 -27.69
N TYR A 465 14.27 19.35 -28.72
CA TYR A 465 15.11 19.92 -29.80
C TYR A 465 14.81 19.42 -31.23
#